data_AF-N9P883-F1
#
_entry.id   AF-N9P883-F1
#
_cell.length_a   1.000
_cell.length_b   1.000
_cell.length_c   1.000
_cell.angle_alpha   90.00
_cell.angle_beta   90.00
_cell.angle_gamma   90.00
#
_symmetry.space_group_name_H-M   'P 1'
#
loop_
_entity.id
_entity.type
_entity.pdbx_description
1 polymer ?
#
loop_
_entity_poly.entity_id
_entity_poly.type
_entity_poly.pdbx_seq_one_letter_code
_entity_poly.pdbx_strand_id
1 'polypeptide(L)' 'MCEEQNKIVVATVVNHIVPHKGDQSLFWDKSNWQAVCKLHHDSTIQRQEKQNIIVGCDESGFPLNPDHHWNK' A
#
# COMPACT_ATOMS: atom_id res chain seq x y z
N MET A 1 -6.02 3.47 -0.47
CA MET A 1 -6.69 3.09 0.81
C MET A 1 -7.53 4.22 1.42
N CYS A 2 -8.28 5.01 0.65
CA CYS A 2 -9.32 5.91 1.20
C CYS A 2 -10.71 5.36 0.87
N GLU A 3 -10.90 4.97 -0.39
CA GLU A 3 -12.11 4.33 -0.89
C GLU A 3 -12.46 3.04 -0.13
N GLU A 4 -11.48 2.15 0.08
CA GLU A 4 -11.63 0.94 0.91
C GLU A 4 -12.10 1.23 2.35
N GLN A 5 -11.79 2.42 2.86
CA GLN A 5 -12.19 2.87 4.20
C GLN A 5 -13.50 3.68 4.17
N ASN A 6 -14.20 3.73 3.03
CA ASN A 6 -15.35 4.60 2.79
C ASN A 6 -15.07 6.09 3.07
N LYS A 7 -13.86 6.56 2.77
CA LYS A 7 -13.45 7.97 2.92
C LYS A 7 -13.22 8.60 1.55
N ILE A 8 -13.82 9.78 1.33
CA ILE A 8 -13.56 10.60 0.15
C ILE A 8 -12.51 11.64 0.52
N VAL A 9 -11.28 11.45 0.03
CA VAL A 9 -10.15 12.35 0.27
C VAL A 9 -9.49 12.65 -1.06
N VAL A 10 -9.18 13.93 -1.30
CA VAL A 10 -8.50 14.36 -2.53
C VAL A 10 -7.11 13.70 -2.59
N ALA A 11 -6.80 13.08 -3.74
CA ALA A 11 -5.47 12.58 -4.02
C ALA A 11 -4.53 13.76 -4.32
N THR A 12 -3.36 13.76 -3.70
CA THR A 12 -2.37 14.85 -3.81
C THR A 12 -1.03 14.37 -4.35
N VAL A 13 -0.83 13.05 -4.44
CA VAL A 13 0.41 12.42 -4.88
C VAL A 13 0.11 11.21 -5.76
N VAL A 14 1.06 10.87 -6.63
CA VAL A 14 1.01 9.68 -7.49
C VAL A 14 1.92 8.62 -6.89
N ASN A 15 1.41 7.41 -6.74
CA ASN A 15 2.14 6.22 -6.30
C ASN A 15 2.34 5.24 -7.46
N HIS A 16 3.41 4.43 -7.41
CA HIS A 16 3.56 3.27 -8.29
C HIS A 16 2.94 2.03 -7.63
N ILE A 17 2.00 1.35 -8.29
CA ILE A 17 1.34 0.13 -7.77
C ILE A 17 2.37 -0.98 -7.55
N VAL A 18 3.25 -1.17 -8.53
CA VAL A 18 4.45 -2.00 -8.47
C VAL A 18 5.65 -1.08 -8.26
N PRO A 19 6.40 -1.23 -7.15
CA PRO A 19 7.57 -0.41 -6.89
C PRO A 19 8.60 -0.61 -8.01
N HIS A 20 8.99 0.49 -8.66
CA HIS A 20 9.85 0.43 -9.84
C HIS A 20 11.28 -0.04 -9.53
N LYS A 21 11.80 0.15 -8.31
CA LYS A 21 13.13 -0.32 -7.85
C LYS A 21 14.30 -0.01 -8.82
N GLY A 22 14.21 1.12 -9.52
CA GLY A 22 15.19 1.55 -10.52
C GLY A 22 14.84 1.22 -11.98
N ASP A 23 13.83 0.39 -12.23
CA ASP A 23 13.31 0.09 -13.57
C ASP A 23 12.56 1.31 -14.14
N GLN A 24 13.08 1.87 -15.23
CA GLN A 24 12.48 3.03 -15.90
C GLN A 24 11.20 2.69 -16.64
N SER A 25 11.03 1.44 -17.11
CA SER A 25 9.79 1.02 -17.78
C SER A 25 8.60 1.08 -16.82
N LEU A 26 8.77 0.54 -15.61
CA LEU A 26 7.77 0.61 -14.54
C LEU A 26 7.57 2.03 -14.01
N PHE A 27 8.61 2.85 -14.03
CA PHE A 27 8.52 4.25 -13.59
C PHE A 27 7.58 5.06 -14.49
N TRP A 28 7.69 4.87 -15.82
CA TRP A 28 6.92 5.59 -16.84
C TRP A 28 5.64 4.90 -17.29
N ASP A 29 5.38 3.68 -16.80
CA ASP A 29 4.14 2.97 -17.07
C ASP A 29 2.96 3.67 -16.35
N LYS A 30 2.11 4.32 -17.14
CA LYS A 30 0.92 5.01 -16.63
C LYS A 30 -0.10 4.04 -16.03
N SER A 31 -0.14 2.79 -16.48
CA SER A 31 -1.01 1.78 -15.90
C SER A 31 -0.53 1.33 -14.51
N ASN A 32 0.74 1.57 -14.21
CA ASN A 32 1.35 1.37 -12.91
C ASN A 32 1.13 2.56 -11.95
N TRP A 33 0.51 3.66 -12.38
CA TRP A 33 0.29 4.83 -11.53
C TRP A 33 -1.07 4.77 -10.81
N GLN A 34 -1.06 5.14 -9.54
CA GLN A 34 -2.27 5.28 -8.73
C GLN A 34 -2.28 6.64 -8.02
N ALA A 35 -3.38 7.38 -8.16
CA ALA A 35 -3.58 8.61 -7.41
C ALA A 35 -3.97 8.27 -5.96
N VAL A 36 -3.20 8.77 -4.98
CA VAL A 36 -3.42 8.49 -3.56
C VAL A 36 -3.30 9.76 -2.71
N CYS A 37 -3.86 9.73 -1.50
CA CYS A 37 -3.66 10.83 -0.56
C CYS A 37 -2.28 10.74 0.10
N LYS A 38 -1.72 11.89 0.49
CA LYS A 38 -0.39 11.97 1.13
C LYS A 38 -0.26 11.08 2.37
N LEU A 39 -1.32 11.00 3.20
CA LEU A 39 -1.30 10.20 4.42
C LEU A 39 -1.01 8.72 4.12
N HIS A 40 -1.75 8.10 3.20
CA HIS A 40 -1.57 6.68 2.89
C HIS A 40 -0.30 6.39 2.11
N HIS A 41 0.12 7.33 1.25
CA HIS A 41 1.41 7.26 0.54
C HIS A 41 2.57 7.17 1.54
N ASP A 42 2.66 8.14 2.45
CA ASP A 42 3.81 8.27 3.36
C ASP A 42 3.79 7.23 4.51
N SER A 43 2.67 6.53 4.74
CA SER A 43 2.50 5.58 5.84
C SER A 43 2.27 4.14 5.37
N THR A 44 1.02 3.76 5.10
CA THR A 44 0.61 2.38 4.83
C THR A 44 1.36 1.80 3.63
N ILE A 45 1.37 2.51 2.49
CA ILE A 45 2.00 2.05 1.26
C ILE A 45 3.51 1.92 1.48
N GLN A 46 4.15 2.98 2.01
CA GLN A 46 5.59 2.96 2.27
C GLN A 46 6.01 1.81 3.21
N ARG A 47 5.18 1.47 4.21
CA ARG A 47 5.45 0.35 5.12
C ARG A 47 5.29 -1.01 4.42
N GLN A 48 4.23 -1.16 3.63
CA GLN A 48 3.97 -2.37 2.83
C GLN A 48 5.15 -2.65 1.88
N GLU A 49 5.64 -1.62 1.17
CA GLU A 49 6.79 -1.78 0.26
C GLU A 49 8.08 -2.20 0.95
N LYS A 50 8.38 -1.64 2.14
CA LYS A 50 9.64 -1.91 2.85
C LYS A 50 9.69 -3.30 3.46
N GLN A 51 8.59 -3.73 4.05
CA GLN A 51 8.56 -4.93 4.90
C GLN A 51 7.80 -6.09 4.26
N ASN A 52 7.20 -5.89 3.07
CA ASN A 52 6.33 -6.84 2.40
C ASN A 52 5.24 -7.39 3.34
N ILE A 53 4.70 -6.53 4.22
CA ILE A 53 3.71 -6.90 5.22
C ILE A 53 2.30 -6.49 4.79
N ILE A 54 1.31 -7.31 5.10
CA ILE A 54 -0.10 -6.91 5.04
C ILE A 54 -0.48 -6.31 6.38
N VAL A 55 -0.96 -5.07 6.35
CA VAL A 55 -1.35 -4.32 7.55
C VAL A 55 -2.79 -4.66 7.92
N GLY A 56 -3.02 -5.05 9.17
CA GLY A 56 -4.36 -5.21 9.74
C GLY A 56 -4.52 -6.52 10.50
N CYS A 57 -5.72 -6.73 11.04
CA CYS A 57 -6.17 -7.97 11.65
C CYS A 57 -7.52 -8.40 11.03
N ASP A 58 -7.83 -9.68 11.08
CA ASP A 58 -9.14 -10.23 10.73
C ASP A 58 -10.19 -10.01 11.83
N GLU A 59 -11.42 -10.47 11.59
CA GLU A 59 -12.54 -10.37 12.54
C GLU A 59 -12.29 -11.14 13.86
N SER A 60 -11.39 -12.12 13.84
CA SER A 60 -10.98 -12.91 15.01
C SER A 60 -9.82 -12.25 15.78
N GLY A 61 -9.28 -11.15 15.26
CA GLY A 61 -8.15 -10.41 15.83
C GLY A 61 -6.77 -10.92 15.41
N PHE A 62 -6.69 -11.90 14.49
CA PHE A 62 -5.41 -12.42 14.01
C PHE A 62 -4.81 -11.49 12.93
N PRO A 63 -3.48 -11.26 12.93
CA PRO A 63 -2.84 -10.43 11.92
C PRO A 63 -3.03 -10.99 10.51
N LEU A 64 -3.29 -10.10 9.55
CA LEU A 64 -3.46 -10.49 8.14
C LEU A 64 -2.16 -10.92 7.46
N ASN A 65 -1.00 -10.58 8.01
CA ASN A 65 0.29 -10.98 7.47
C ASN A 65 0.56 -12.47 7.77
N PRO A 66 0.63 -13.37 6.77
CA PRO A 66 0.84 -14.80 7.01
C PRO A 66 2.16 -15.11 7.75
N ASP A 67 3.19 -14.29 7.55
CA ASP A 67 4.50 -14.49 8.17
C ASP A 67 4.58 -13.98 9.62
N HIS A 68 3.47 -13.45 10.16
CA HIS A 68 3.44 -12.95 11.54
C HIS A 68 3.68 -14.08 12.55
N HIS A 69 4.39 -13.80 13.64
CA HIS A 69 4.72 -14.79 14.66
C HIS A 69 3.52 -15.40 15.39
N TRP A 70 2.33 -14.80 15.27
CA TRP A 70 1.06 -15.33 15.79
C TRP A 70 0.32 -16.24 14.80
N ASN A 71 0.79 -16.31 13.56
CA ASN A 71 0.25 -17.20 12.52
C ASN A 71 1.12 -18.47 12.36
N LYS A 72 2.01 -18.75 13.32
CA LYS A 72 2.90 -19.91 13.36
C LYS A 72 2.63 -20.77 14.58
#